data_AF-A0A075V9X7-F1
#
_entry.id   AF-A0A075V9X7-F1
#
_cell.length_a   1.000
_cell.length_b   1.000
_cell.length_c   1.000
_cell.angle_alpha   90.00
_cell.angle_beta   90.00
_cell.angle_gamma   90.00
#
_symmetry.space_group_name_H-M   'P 1'
#
loop_
_entity.id
_entity.type
_entity.pdbx_description
1 polymer ?
#
loop_
_entity_poly.entity_id
_entity_poly.type
_entity_poly.pdbx_seq_one_letter_code
_entity_poly.pdbx_strand_id
1 'polypeptide(L)'
;MNATATVEFIRDDNWNYTAQTEAGEFYLTRDGRDWTVERDGEPWGTFISRVVAQDAVVELVATVVVDTATEAADDAPKVWEFATTREAYDASQCNDAIEDGAVLVVESEKVVGILFQAWPAAITTAYGQFHGYLTAEEFAALDEERPEPLYAPAYAVALQEAEKRGYTIPTVPMFPPGEPGAEDESIDPDVAPVVEEVIVSAAELGTAPELVPATDGGLFGFALTEGTPETGFGFTATAPAEALALF
;
A
#
# COMPACT_ATOMS: atom_id res chain seq x y z
N MET A 1 -0.74 13.09 0.04
CA MET A 1 -0.93 12.19 1.21
C MET A 1 -0.36 12.90 2.42
N ASN A 2 -0.96 12.81 3.60
CA ASN A 2 -0.35 13.38 4.81
C ASN A 2 0.59 12.33 5.40
N ALA A 3 1.89 12.57 5.36
CA ALA A 3 2.86 11.73 6.05
C ALA A 3 2.87 12.09 7.55
N THR A 4 2.82 11.09 8.43
CA THR A 4 2.92 11.28 9.87
C THR A 4 4.16 10.55 10.35
N ALA A 5 5.06 11.27 11.02
CA ALA A 5 6.25 10.70 11.64
C ALA A 5 6.09 10.69 13.16
N THR A 6 6.43 9.57 13.79
CA THR A 6 6.51 9.47 15.24
C THR A 6 7.97 9.21 15.60
N VAL A 7 8.52 10.07 16.45
CA VAL A 7 9.90 9.92 16.95
C VAL A 7 9.83 9.55 18.42
N GLU A 8 10.39 8.38 18.75
CA GLU A 8 10.52 7.92 20.13
C GLU A 8 11.93 8.21 20.63
N PHE A 9 12.02 8.96 21.73
CA PHE A 9 13.29 9.21 22.42
C PHE A 9 13.42 8.31 23.65
N ILE A 10 14.47 7.51 23.67
CA ILE A 10 14.85 6.65 24.80
C ILE A 10 15.88 7.39 25.64
N ARG A 11 15.66 7.46 26.95
CA ARG A 11 16.59 8.12 27.89
C ARG A 11 17.51 7.09 28.54
N ASP A 12 18.81 7.37 28.59
CA ASP A 12 19.79 6.56 29.32
C ASP A 12 19.98 7.00 30.79
N ASP A 13 20.79 6.25 31.55
CA ASP A 13 21.11 6.54 32.96
C ASP A 13 21.89 7.86 33.15
N ASN A 14 22.52 8.35 32.07
CA ASN A 14 23.29 9.59 32.05
C ASN A 14 22.44 10.80 31.60
N TRP A 15 21.12 10.63 31.47
CA TRP A 15 20.17 11.65 30.99
C TRP A 15 20.40 12.11 29.55
N ASN A 16 21.12 11.32 28.75
CA ASN A 16 21.16 11.49 27.30
C ASN A 16 19.94 10.83 26.67
N TYR A 17 19.63 11.23 25.44
CA TYR A 17 18.50 10.66 24.69
C TYR A 17 18.97 10.10 23.36
N THR A 18 18.47 8.94 22.98
CA THR A 18 18.66 8.36 21.65
C THR A 18 17.31 8.26 20.94
N ALA A 19 17.30 8.42 19.61
CA ALA A 19 16.16 8.09 18.78
C ALA A 19 16.63 7.41 17.50
N GLN A 20 15.97 6.34 17.10
CA GLN A 20 16.23 5.66 15.84
C GLN A 20 15.04 5.90 14.90
N THR A 21 15.32 6.41 13.71
CA THR A 21 14.30 6.80 12.74
C THR A 21 14.73 6.45 11.32
N GLU A 22 13.84 6.60 10.34
CA GLU A 22 14.19 6.49 8.92
C GLU A 22 15.20 7.56 8.46
N ALA A 23 15.28 8.69 9.17
CA ALA A 23 16.26 9.75 8.90
C ALA A 23 17.65 9.47 9.49
N GLY A 24 17.83 8.38 10.25
CA GLY A 24 19.09 8.03 10.92
C GLY A 24 18.95 7.91 12.43
N GLU A 25 20.09 7.68 13.08
CA GLU A 25 20.23 7.62 14.53
C GLU A 25 20.55 9.00 15.09
N PHE A 26 19.79 9.44 16.09
CA PHE A 26 19.99 10.70 16.78
C PHE A 26 20.44 10.47 18.21
N TYR A 27 21.45 11.23 18.63
CA TYR A 27 21.94 11.24 20.00
C TYR A 27 21.96 12.66 20.57
N LEU A 28 21.28 12.85 21.71
CA LEU A 28 21.15 14.13 22.38
C LEU A 28 21.94 14.08 23.68
N THR A 29 23.00 14.87 23.75
CA THR A 29 23.82 15.04 24.96
C THR A 29 23.66 16.43 25.53
N ARG A 30 23.90 16.56 26.83
CA ARG A 30 23.86 17.84 27.52
C ARG A 30 25.25 18.22 28.01
N ASP A 31 25.73 19.39 27.63
CA ASP A 31 26.90 20.03 28.22
C ASP A 31 26.51 21.38 28.84
N GLY A 32 26.49 21.44 30.18
CA GLY A 32 26.04 22.62 30.92
C GLY A 32 24.57 23.00 30.64
N ARG A 33 24.36 24.08 29.88
CA ARG A 33 23.02 24.57 29.47
C ARG A 33 22.65 24.16 28.06
N ASP A 34 23.61 23.67 27.29
CA ASP A 34 23.46 23.44 25.88
C ASP A 34 23.18 21.95 25.63
N TRP A 35 22.35 21.70 24.64
CA TRP A 35 21.97 20.37 24.16
C TRP A 35 22.58 20.18 22.78
N THR A 36 23.47 19.21 22.63
CA THR A 36 24.05 18.85 21.34
C THR A 36 23.29 17.66 20.78
N VAL A 37 22.88 17.77 19.52
CA VAL A 37 22.32 16.67 18.74
C VAL A 37 23.41 16.18 17.80
N GLU A 38 23.67 14.89 17.83
CA GLU A 38 24.46 14.16 16.85
C GLU A 38 23.52 13.33 15.97
N ARG A 39 23.83 13.23 14.68
CA ARG A 39 23.14 12.37 13.72
C ARG A 39 24.17 11.41 13.13
N ASP A 40 23.91 10.12 13.26
CA ASP A 40 24.79 9.04 12.76
C ASP A 40 26.26 9.21 13.22
N GLY A 41 26.44 9.70 14.46
CA GLY A 41 27.75 9.93 15.08
C GLY A 41 28.42 11.26 14.73
N GLU A 42 27.80 12.11 13.91
CA GLU A 42 28.32 13.43 13.54
C GLU A 42 27.53 14.56 14.20
N PRO A 43 28.18 15.64 14.70
CA PRO A 43 27.48 16.77 15.28
C PRO A 43 26.53 17.43 14.27
N TRP A 44 25.25 17.48 14.59
CA TRP A 44 24.22 18.09 13.75
C TRP A 44 23.87 19.51 14.19
N GLY A 45 23.73 19.74 15.49
CA GLY A 45 23.39 21.07 16.01
C GLY A 45 23.48 21.20 17.52
N THR A 46 23.49 22.45 18.00
CA THR A 46 23.50 22.77 19.44
C THR A 46 22.36 23.72 19.77
N PHE A 47 21.62 23.42 20.83
CA PHE A 47 20.37 24.07 21.19
C PHE A 47 20.36 24.46 22.67
N ILE A 48 19.72 25.58 22.98
CA ILE A 48 19.63 26.11 24.35
C ILE A 48 18.63 25.36 25.24
N SER A 49 17.86 24.42 24.69
CA SER A 49 16.93 23.60 25.45
C SER A 49 16.67 22.26 24.77
N ARG A 50 16.34 21.26 25.58
CA ARG A 50 15.99 19.90 25.12
C ARG A 50 14.81 19.91 24.17
N VAL A 51 13.76 20.67 24.48
CA VAL A 51 12.53 20.70 23.68
C VAL A 51 12.84 21.20 22.27
N VAL A 52 13.62 22.27 22.16
CA VAL A 52 14.04 22.79 20.85
C VAL A 52 14.92 21.79 20.10
N ALA A 53 15.81 21.07 20.79
CA ALA A 53 16.59 19.99 20.17
C ALA A 53 15.71 18.86 19.65
N GLN A 54 14.70 18.44 20.42
CA GLN A 54 13.74 17.40 20.02
C GLN A 54 12.85 17.85 18.87
N ASP A 55 12.33 19.08 18.91
CA ASP A 55 11.51 19.65 17.84
C ASP A 55 12.29 19.72 16.52
N ALA A 56 13.56 20.13 16.58
CA ALA A 56 14.44 20.18 15.41
C ALA A 56 14.66 18.78 14.81
N VAL A 57 14.87 17.75 15.63
CA VAL A 57 14.96 16.36 15.16
C VAL A 57 13.64 15.91 14.52
N VAL A 58 12.50 16.22 15.14
CA VAL A 58 11.18 15.87 14.60
C VAL A 58 10.92 16.55 13.25
N GLU A 59 11.29 17.82 13.10
CA GLU A 59 11.16 18.56 11.83
C GLU A 59 12.04 17.97 10.73
N LEU A 60 13.28 17.61 11.05
CA LEU A 60 14.17 16.94 10.12
C LEU A 60 13.63 15.58 9.70
N VAL A 61 13.19 14.76 10.67
CA VAL A 61 12.60 13.44 10.39
C VAL A 61 11.38 13.62 9.48
N ALA A 62 10.46 14.52 9.82
CA ALA A 62 9.29 14.81 8.99
C ALA A 62 9.67 15.21 7.55
N THR A 63 10.72 16.02 7.38
CA THR A 63 11.22 16.39 6.04
C THR A 63 11.73 15.17 5.29
N VAL A 64 12.54 14.32 5.92
CA VAL A 64 13.04 13.08 5.30
C VAL A 64 11.92 12.12 4.95
N VAL A 65 10.90 11.99 5.81
CA VAL A 65 9.72 11.16 5.51
C VAL A 65 9.02 11.68 4.26
N VAL A 66 8.84 12.99 4.17
CA VAL A 66 8.21 13.63 3.00
C VAL A 66 9.06 13.41 1.76
N ASP A 67 10.36 13.69 1.80
CA ASP A 67 11.27 13.50 0.67
C ASP A 67 11.26 12.04 0.19
N THR A 68 11.38 11.09 1.12
CA THR A 68 11.31 9.64 0.82
C THR A 68 9.96 9.25 0.23
N ALA A 69 8.85 9.78 0.77
CA ALA A 69 7.52 9.53 0.22
C ALA A 69 7.34 10.17 -1.17
N THR A 70 8.04 11.26 -1.46
CA THR A 70 7.99 11.94 -2.76
C THR A 70 8.82 11.17 -3.79
N GLU A 71 10.01 10.72 -3.44
CA GLU A 71 10.82 9.82 -4.27
C GLU A 71 10.09 8.49 -4.54
N ALA A 72 9.46 7.90 -3.52
CA ALA A 72 8.64 6.71 -3.70
C ALA A 72 7.40 6.95 -4.57
N ALA A 73 6.89 8.18 -4.65
CA ALA A 73 5.79 8.53 -5.54
C ALA A 73 6.24 8.73 -6.99
N ASP A 74 7.45 9.22 -7.22
CA ASP A 74 8.02 9.33 -8.57
C ASP A 74 8.36 7.95 -9.16
N ASP A 75 8.71 6.98 -8.32
CA ASP A 75 8.94 5.58 -8.71
C ASP A 75 7.68 4.70 -8.61
N ALA A 76 6.55 5.28 -8.20
CA ALA A 76 5.30 4.53 -8.06
C ALA A 76 4.75 4.13 -9.45
N PRO A 77 4.20 2.92 -9.58
CA PRO A 77 3.49 2.48 -10.77
C PRO A 77 2.46 3.51 -11.25
N LYS A 78 2.64 3.99 -12.49
CA LYS A 78 1.80 5.02 -13.07
C LYS A 78 0.39 4.50 -13.33
N VAL A 79 -0.62 5.26 -12.90
CA VAL A 79 -2.04 4.95 -13.11
C VAL A 79 -2.56 5.66 -14.36
N TRP A 80 -3.25 4.91 -15.22
CA TRP A 80 -3.89 5.39 -16.44
C TRP A 80 -5.38 5.06 -16.42
N GLU A 81 -6.22 6.03 -16.78
CA GLU A 81 -7.67 5.85 -16.86
C GLU A 81 -8.12 5.79 -18.31
N PHE A 82 -9.00 4.85 -18.63
CA PHE A 82 -9.55 4.66 -19.97
C PHE A 82 -11.07 4.52 -19.92
N ALA A 83 -11.74 4.81 -21.04
CA ALA A 83 -13.18 4.68 -21.13
C ALA A 83 -13.64 3.22 -21.29
N THR A 84 -12.81 2.36 -21.90
CA THR A 84 -13.11 0.94 -22.13
C THR A 84 -11.85 0.06 -22.03
N THR A 85 -12.01 -1.23 -21.74
CA THR A 85 -10.86 -2.16 -21.74
C THR A 85 -10.27 -2.37 -23.13
N ARG A 86 -11.08 -2.23 -24.18
CA ARG A 86 -10.62 -2.19 -25.58
C ARG A 86 -9.59 -1.09 -25.80
N GLU A 87 -9.92 0.12 -25.39
CA GLU A 87 -9.07 1.30 -25.53
C GLU A 87 -7.78 1.13 -24.73
N ALA A 88 -7.89 0.68 -23.47
CA ALA A 88 -6.73 0.41 -22.62
C ALA A 88 -5.79 -0.63 -23.25
N TYR A 89 -6.34 -1.70 -23.82
CA TYR A 89 -5.57 -2.75 -24.50
C TYR A 89 -4.91 -2.23 -25.77
N ASP A 90 -5.64 -1.52 -26.63
CA ASP A 90 -5.07 -0.96 -27.87
C ASP A 90 -3.97 0.08 -27.54
N ALA A 91 -4.16 0.87 -26.48
CA ALA A 91 -3.18 1.83 -25.99
C ALA A 91 -1.91 1.17 -25.45
N SER A 92 -2.03 0.10 -24.65
CA SER A 92 -0.86 -0.63 -24.11
C SER A 92 0.02 -1.27 -25.19
N GLN A 93 -0.50 -1.44 -26.40
CA GLN A 93 0.23 -1.99 -27.53
C GLN A 93 0.95 -0.94 -28.39
N CYS A 94 0.53 0.33 -28.31
CA CYS A 94 0.95 1.36 -29.28
C CYS A 94 1.48 2.64 -28.63
N ASN A 95 1.25 2.85 -27.34
CA ASN A 95 1.66 4.05 -26.62
C ASN A 95 2.87 3.76 -25.73
N ASP A 96 4.06 4.14 -26.20
CA ASP A 96 5.33 3.93 -25.49
C ASP A 96 5.39 4.61 -24.11
N ALA A 97 4.47 5.54 -23.80
CA ALA A 97 4.38 6.13 -22.47
C ALA A 97 3.73 5.21 -21.42
N ILE A 98 3.04 4.15 -21.86
CA ILE A 98 2.44 3.15 -20.97
C ILE A 98 3.44 2.00 -20.85
N GLU A 99 4.24 2.06 -19.81
CA GLU A 99 5.31 1.11 -19.56
C GLU A 99 4.79 -0.14 -18.83
N ASP A 100 5.59 -1.21 -18.88
CA ASP A 100 5.36 -2.43 -18.12
C ASP A 100 5.11 -2.10 -16.64
N GLY A 101 4.13 -2.75 -16.01
CA GLY A 101 3.77 -2.49 -14.61
C GLY A 101 2.87 -1.28 -14.40
N ALA A 102 2.52 -0.53 -15.46
CA ALA A 102 1.51 0.51 -15.37
C ALA A 102 0.16 -0.05 -14.92
N VAL A 103 -0.54 0.70 -14.08
CA VAL A 103 -1.89 0.37 -13.61
C VAL A 103 -2.91 0.97 -14.57
N LEU A 104 -3.84 0.15 -15.05
CA LEU A 104 -4.89 0.53 -16.00
C LEU A 104 -6.24 0.45 -15.31
N VAL A 105 -6.98 1.55 -15.29
CA VAL A 105 -8.29 1.67 -14.65
C VAL A 105 -9.35 1.92 -15.73
N VAL A 106 -10.39 1.09 -15.72
CA VAL A 106 -11.56 1.22 -16.60
C VAL A 106 -12.82 1.19 -15.73
N GLU A 107 -13.22 2.37 -15.28
CA GLU A 107 -14.29 2.52 -14.29
C GLU A 107 -15.64 2.00 -14.80
N SER A 108 -15.95 2.27 -16.07
CA SER A 108 -17.21 1.87 -16.74
C SER A 108 -17.43 0.35 -16.74
N GLU A 109 -16.34 -0.42 -16.71
CA GLU A 109 -16.33 -1.88 -16.75
C GLU A 109 -15.95 -2.51 -15.41
N LYS A 110 -15.69 -1.69 -14.38
CA LYS A 110 -15.19 -2.10 -13.06
C LYS A 110 -13.89 -2.91 -13.12
N VAL A 111 -13.01 -2.56 -14.06
CA VAL A 111 -11.74 -3.25 -14.28
C VAL A 111 -10.60 -2.40 -13.76
N VAL A 112 -9.75 -3.01 -12.94
CA VAL A 112 -8.39 -2.52 -12.67
C VAL A 112 -7.44 -3.62 -13.07
N GLY A 113 -6.43 -3.29 -13.87
CA GLY A 113 -5.42 -4.23 -14.32
C GLY A 113 -4.03 -3.64 -14.30
N ILE A 114 -3.07 -4.51 -14.55
CA ILE A 114 -1.65 -4.17 -14.64
C ILE A 114 -1.19 -4.55 -16.04
N LEU A 115 -0.43 -3.67 -16.67
CA LEU A 115 0.23 -4.01 -17.92
C LEU A 115 1.35 -5.01 -17.64
N PHE A 116 1.24 -6.21 -18.21
CA PHE A 116 2.30 -7.20 -18.26
C PHE A 116 2.80 -7.30 -19.71
N GLN A 117 3.96 -6.68 -19.98
CA GLN A 117 4.52 -6.50 -21.32
C GLN A 117 3.53 -5.81 -22.27
N ALA A 118 2.92 -6.57 -23.17
CA ALA A 118 1.94 -6.14 -24.16
C ALA A 118 0.51 -6.59 -23.79
N TRP A 119 0.35 -7.32 -22.70
CA TRP A 119 -0.83 -8.10 -22.35
C TRP A 119 -1.35 -7.69 -20.98
N PRO A 120 -2.24 -6.69 -20.91
CA PRO A 120 -2.82 -6.30 -19.64
C PRO A 120 -3.62 -7.45 -19.03
N ALA A 121 -3.45 -7.64 -17.72
CA ALA A 121 -4.18 -8.60 -16.91
C ALA A 121 -4.90 -7.88 -15.78
N ALA A 122 -6.15 -8.23 -15.53
CA ALA A 122 -6.93 -7.63 -14.45
C ALA A 122 -6.47 -8.15 -13.08
N ILE A 123 -6.58 -7.31 -12.06
CA ILE A 123 -6.57 -7.75 -10.66
C ILE A 123 -8.00 -7.92 -10.12
N THR A 124 -9.00 -7.40 -10.84
CA THR A 124 -10.42 -7.47 -10.47
C THR A 124 -11.10 -8.69 -11.07
N THR A 125 -12.20 -9.15 -10.46
CA THR A 125 -13.01 -10.26 -11.02
C THR A 125 -13.59 -9.91 -12.40
N ALA A 126 -13.95 -8.64 -12.60
CA ALA A 126 -14.24 -8.13 -13.94
C ALA A 126 -12.91 -7.85 -14.65
N TYR A 127 -12.75 -8.39 -15.86
CA TYR A 127 -11.52 -8.25 -16.65
C TYR A 127 -11.76 -7.74 -18.08
N GLY A 128 -13.01 -7.63 -18.52
CA GLY A 128 -13.36 -7.09 -19.84
C GLY A 128 -12.60 -7.78 -20.97
N GLN A 129 -11.83 -7.00 -21.75
CA GLN A 129 -10.99 -7.49 -22.86
C GLN A 129 -9.53 -7.78 -22.49
N PHE A 130 -9.16 -7.68 -21.20
CA PHE A 130 -7.83 -8.07 -20.74
C PHE A 130 -7.64 -9.59 -20.82
N HIS A 131 -6.39 -10.04 -20.66
CA HIS A 131 -6.00 -11.46 -20.80
C HIS A 131 -6.50 -12.39 -19.68
N GLY A 132 -7.56 -11.98 -18.97
CA GLY A 132 -8.06 -12.62 -17.77
C GLY A 132 -7.71 -11.80 -16.53
N TYR A 133 -7.90 -12.43 -15.37
CA TYR A 133 -7.46 -11.90 -14.09
C TYR A 133 -6.34 -12.77 -13.52
N LEU A 134 -5.47 -12.15 -12.74
CA LEU A 134 -4.42 -12.81 -11.98
C LEU A 134 -4.54 -12.44 -10.51
N THR A 135 -4.18 -13.39 -9.64
CA THR A 135 -4.10 -13.20 -8.20
C THR A 135 -2.81 -12.50 -7.78
N ALA A 136 -2.76 -12.03 -6.52
CA ALA A 136 -1.56 -11.45 -5.94
C ALA A 136 -0.34 -12.39 -6.05
N GLU A 137 -0.55 -13.69 -5.81
CA GLU A 137 0.50 -14.71 -5.88
C GLU A 137 1.02 -14.87 -7.31
N GLU A 138 0.14 -14.84 -8.31
CA GLU A 138 0.54 -14.93 -9.72
C GLU A 138 1.34 -13.70 -10.16
N PHE A 139 0.94 -12.48 -9.75
CA PHE A 139 1.75 -11.29 -10.02
C PHE A 139 3.10 -11.30 -9.31
N ALA A 140 3.17 -11.80 -8.08
CA ALA A 140 4.44 -11.97 -7.37
C ALA A 140 5.34 -13.00 -8.08
N ALA A 141 4.77 -14.09 -8.60
CA ALA A 141 5.51 -15.10 -9.36
C ALA A 141 6.13 -14.52 -10.66
N LEU A 142 5.49 -13.53 -11.29
CA LEU A 142 6.05 -12.83 -12.46
C LEU A 142 7.30 -12.00 -12.13
N ASP A 143 7.52 -11.66 -10.87
CA ASP A 143 8.70 -10.93 -10.39
C ASP A 143 9.82 -11.83 -9.86
N GLU A 144 9.61 -13.14 -9.63
CA GLU A 144 10.59 -14.02 -8.97
C GLU A 144 11.97 -14.06 -9.65
N GLU A 145 12.00 -13.96 -10.97
CA GLU A 145 13.25 -13.98 -11.76
C GLU A 145 13.79 -12.58 -12.06
N ARG A 146 13.12 -11.51 -11.60
CA ARG A 146 13.51 -10.13 -11.88
C ARG A 146 14.46 -9.60 -10.82
N PRO A 147 15.53 -8.87 -11.21
CA PRO A 147 16.41 -8.21 -10.26
C PRO A 147 15.70 -7.06 -9.52
N GLU A 148 14.73 -6.43 -10.19
CA GLU A 148 13.89 -5.36 -9.66
C GLU A 148 12.42 -5.74 -9.90
N PRO A 149 11.63 -5.94 -8.82
CA PRO A 149 10.23 -6.32 -8.93
C PRO A 149 9.40 -5.14 -9.43
N LEU A 150 8.49 -5.42 -10.35
CA LEU A 150 7.71 -4.39 -11.05
C LEU A 150 6.21 -4.65 -10.89
N TYR A 151 5.78 -5.90 -10.83
CA TYR A 151 4.36 -6.26 -10.74
C TYR A 151 3.83 -6.28 -9.31
N ALA A 152 4.61 -6.68 -8.32
CA ALA A 152 4.19 -6.66 -6.93
C ALA A 152 3.93 -5.24 -6.40
N PRO A 153 4.79 -4.23 -6.67
CA PRO A 153 4.46 -2.82 -6.39
C PRO A 153 3.23 -2.34 -7.16
N ALA A 154 3.10 -2.70 -8.45
CA ALA A 154 1.94 -2.35 -9.27
C ALA A 154 0.64 -2.94 -8.73
N TYR A 155 0.69 -4.16 -8.19
CA TYR A 155 -0.45 -4.81 -7.56
C TYR A 155 -0.91 -4.06 -6.31
N ALA A 156 0.01 -3.55 -5.48
CA ALA A 156 -0.35 -2.75 -4.32
C ALA A 156 -1.08 -1.46 -4.72
N VAL A 157 -0.61 -0.77 -5.77
CA VAL A 157 -1.28 0.44 -6.29
C VAL A 157 -2.63 0.10 -6.91
N ALA A 158 -2.69 -0.94 -7.74
CA ALA A 158 -3.92 -1.41 -8.37
C ALA A 158 -4.97 -1.82 -7.33
N LEU A 159 -4.56 -2.51 -6.26
CA LEU A 159 -5.43 -2.90 -5.15
C LEU A 159 -6.04 -1.68 -4.48
N GLN A 160 -5.24 -0.64 -4.20
CA GLN A 160 -5.76 0.61 -3.66
C GLN A 160 -6.80 1.25 -4.61
N GLU A 161 -6.56 1.25 -5.92
CA GLU A 161 -7.51 1.79 -6.90
C GLU A 161 -8.83 0.98 -6.96
N ALA A 162 -8.75 -0.34 -6.82
CA ALA A 162 -9.90 -1.23 -6.75
C ALA A 162 -10.69 -1.07 -5.45
N GLU A 163 -10.00 -0.97 -4.30
CA GLU A 163 -10.61 -0.74 -2.98
C GLU A 163 -11.33 0.60 -2.90
N LYS A 164 -10.70 1.69 -3.39
CA LYS A 164 -11.30 3.02 -3.48
C LYS A 164 -12.64 3.01 -4.22
N ARG A 165 -12.80 2.10 -5.20
CA ARG A 165 -13.99 1.97 -6.06
C ARG A 165 -14.92 0.84 -5.64
N GLY A 166 -14.55 0.07 -4.61
CA GLY A 166 -15.35 -1.06 -4.11
C GLY A 166 -15.45 -2.23 -5.10
N TYR A 167 -14.39 -2.50 -5.86
CA TYR A 167 -14.35 -3.60 -6.82
C TYR A 167 -13.94 -4.92 -6.16
N THR A 168 -14.46 -6.03 -6.69
CA THR A 168 -14.17 -7.37 -6.18
C THR A 168 -12.84 -7.88 -6.74
N ILE A 169 -12.00 -8.41 -5.86
CA ILE A 169 -10.73 -9.06 -6.17
C ILE A 169 -10.91 -10.59 -6.11
N PRO A 170 -10.45 -11.36 -7.11
CA PRO A 170 -10.51 -12.81 -7.08
C PRO A 170 -9.48 -13.36 -6.08
N THR A 171 -9.85 -14.40 -5.34
CA THR A 171 -8.99 -15.08 -4.37
C THR A 171 -8.45 -16.42 -4.85
N VAL A 172 -8.87 -16.85 -6.05
CA VAL A 172 -8.49 -18.12 -6.66
C VAL A 172 -8.00 -17.81 -8.08
N PRO A 173 -6.91 -18.43 -8.55
CA PRO A 173 -6.43 -18.27 -9.93
C PRO A 173 -7.51 -18.61 -10.96
N MET A 174 -7.53 -17.85 -12.06
CA MET A 174 -8.46 -18.10 -13.16
C MET A 174 -8.19 -19.45 -13.84
N PHE A 175 -6.91 -19.81 -13.92
CA PHE A 175 -6.43 -21.08 -14.45
C PHE A 175 -5.71 -21.81 -13.31
N PRO A 176 -6.43 -22.56 -12.47
CA PRO A 176 -5.79 -23.33 -11.41
C PRO A 176 -4.80 -24.31 -12.04
N PRO A 177 -3.65 -24.56 -11.40
CA PRO A 177 -2.70 -25.56 -11.89
C PRO A 177 -3.45 -26.88 -12.08
N GLY A 178 -3.44 -27.41 -13.31
CA GLY A 178 -4.11 -28.66 -13.61
C GLY A 178 -3.65 -29.74 -12.64
N GLU A 179 -4.59 -30.51 -12.08
CA GLU A 179 -4.23 -31.61 -11.18
C GLU A 179 -3.20 -32.50 -11.89
N PRO A 180 -2.02 -32.76 -11.28
CA PRO A 180 -1.03 -33.63 -11.86
C PRO A 180 -1.59 -35.06 -11.84
N GLY A 181 -2.32 -35.44 -12.90
CA GLY A 181 -3.01 -36.73 -12.97
C GLY A 181 -4.20 -36.81 -13.93
N ALA A 182 -4.69 -35.69 -14.50
CA ALA A 182 -5.64 -35.77 -15.61
C ALA A 182 -4.87 -36.13 -16.89
N GLU A 183 -4.59 -37.43 -17.06
CA GLU A 183 -4.23 -37.96 -18.36
C GLU A 183 -5.28 -37.52 -19.37
N ASP A 184 -4.82 -37.13 -20.55
CA ASP A 184 -5.61 -36.80 -21.74
C ASP A 184 -6.47 -38.01 -22.14
N GLU A 185 -7.58 -38.21 -21.43
CA GLU A 185 -8.69 -39.03 -21.91
C GLU A 185 -9.33 -38.25 -23.05
N SER A 186 -8.80 -38.47 -24.24
CA SER A 186 -9.45 -38.20 -25.51
C SER A 186 -10.92 -38.61 -25.40
N ILE A 187 -11.80 -37.63 -25.25
CA ILE A 187 -13.25 -37.83 -25.23
C ILE A 187 -13.63 -38.41 -26.60
N ASP A 188 -14.01 -39.69 -26.60
CA ASP A 188 -14.60 -40.37 -27.74
C ASP A 188 -15.89 -39.59 -28.14
N PRO A 189 -16.01 -39.06 -29.37
CA PRO A 189 -17.07 -38.12 -29.73
C PRO A 189 -18.50 -38.70 -29.79
N ASP A 190 -18.73 -39.94 -29.36
CA ASP A 190 -20.01 -40.66 -29.58
C ASP A 190 -20.79 -41.02 -28.31
N VAL A 191 -20.52 -40.37 -27.17
CA VAL A 191 -21.38 -40.51 -25.97
C VAL A 191 -22.12 -39.21 -25.71
N ALA A 192 -23.37 -39.14 -26.16
CA ALA A 192 -24.27 -38.04 -25.83
C ALA A 192 -24.41 -37.92 -24.29
N PRO A 193 -24.26 -36.73 -23.70
CA PRO A 193 -24.37 -36.57 -22.25
C PRO A 193 -25.81 -36.82 -21.81
N VAL A 194 -25.98 -37.79 -20.91
CA VAL A 194 -27.22 -37.99 -20.16
C VAL A 194 -27.32 -36.86 -19.15
N VAL A 195 -28.24 -35.93 -19.37
CA VAL A 195 -28.53 -34.84 -18.44
C VAL A 195 -29.44 -35.39 -17.35
N GLU A 196 -28.91 -35.61 -16.14
CA GLU A 196 -29.75 -35.75 -14.94
C GLU A 196 -29.94 -34.36 -14.31
N GLU A 197 -31.17 -33.84 -14.40
CA GLU A 197 -31.58 -32.62 -13.69
C GLU A 197 -31.65 -32.88 -12.17
N VAL A 198 -30.74 -32.28 -11.41
CA VAL A 198 -30.87 -32.16 -9.95
C VAL A 198 -31.45 -30.78 -9.63
N ILE A 199 -32.75 -30.73 -9.38
CA ILE A 199 -33.45 -29.54 -8.87
C ILE A 199 -33.21 -29.46 -7.36
N VAL A 200 -32.51 -28.43 -6.90
CA VAL A 200 -32.40 -28.11 -5.46
C VAL A 200 -33.41 -27.00 -5.13
N SER A 201 -34.34 -27.31 -4.22
CA SER A 201 -35.43 -26.41 -3.82
C SER A 201 -34.92 -25.27 -2.93
N ALA A 202 -35.42 -24.05 -3.20
CA ALA A 202 -35.12 -22.84 -2.46
C ALA A 202 -35.81 -22.84 -1.08
N ALA A 203 -35.15 -23.40 -0.06
CA ALA A 203 -35.61 -23.28 1.32
C ALA A 203 -34.53 -23.46 2.39
N GLU A 204 -33.26 -23.09 2.20
CA GLU A 204 -32.29 -23.01 3.32
C GLU A 204 -31.25 -21.89 3.13
N LEU A 205 -31.70 -20.63 3.20
CA LEU A 205 -30.81 -19.52 3.54
C LEU A 205 -31.33 -18.87 4.81
N GLY A 206 -30.58 -19.12 5.90
CA GLY A 206 -30.82 -18.59 7.22
C GLY A 206 -30.71 -17.07 7.28
N THR A 207 -31.37 -16.53 8.29
CA THR A 207 -31.59 -15.12 8.60
C THR A 207 -30.28 -14.31 8.70
N ALA A 208 -30.23 -13.17 8.02
CA ALA A 208 -29.14 -12.20 8.13
C ALA A 208 -29.12 -11.54 9.54
N PRO A 209 -27.93 -11.25 10.12
CA PRO A 209 -27.84 -10.48 11.34
C PRO A 209 -28.03 -8.97 11.10
N GLU A 210 -28.69 -8.35 12.08
CA GLU A 210 -29.20 -6.99 12.17
C GLU A 210 -28.06 -5.95 12.35
N LEU A 211 -28.12 -4.85 11.58
CA LEU A 211 -27.21 -3.71 11.69
C LEU A 211 -27.60 -2.80 12.88
N VAL A 212 -26.67 -2.56 13.80
CA VAL A 212 -26.81 -1.60 14.90
C VAL A 212 -26.31 -0.22 14.43
N PRO A 213 -27.07 0.89 14.62
CA PRO A 213 -26.62 2.23 14.25
C PRO A 213 -25.62 2.80 15.28
N ALA A 214 -24.55 3.43 14.79
CA ALA A 214 -23.62 4.20 15.59
C ALA A 214 -24.29 5.50 16.08
N THR A 215 -24.25 5.74 17.39
CA THR A 215 -24.74 6.96 18.03
C THR A 215 -23.77 8.13 17.84
N ASP A 216 -24.35 9.30 17.59
CA ASP A 216 -23.72 10.62 17.53
C ASP A 216 -22.94 11.02 18.79
N GLY A 217 -21.82 11.71 18.57
CA GLY A 217 -21.40 12.85 19.40
C GLY A 217 -20.10 12.71 20.20
N GLY A 218 -19.13 13.58 19.90
CA GLY A 218 -18.35 14.25 20.95
C GLY A 218 -16.82 14.15 20.91
N LEU A 219 -16.22 15.30 20.57
CA LEU A 219 -15.00 15.91 21.13
C LEU A 219 -13.64 15.19 21.05
N PHE A 220 -12.74 15.87 20.34
CA PHE A 220 -11.28 15.83 20.50
C PHE A 220 -10.87 15.88 21.98
N GLY A 221 -10.22 14.82 22.45
CA GLY A 221 -9.52 14.77 23.73
C GLY A 221 -8.06 14.43 23.49
N PHE A 222 -7.17 15.33 23.89
CA PHE A 222 -5.74 15.04 24.00
C PHE A 222 -5.53 14.12 25.22
N ALA A 223 -4.99 12.92 25.00
CA ALA A 223 -4.55 12.04 26.06
C ALA A 223 -3.04 12.21 26.26
N LEU A 224 -2.64 12.89 27.35
CA LEU A 224 -1.32 12.73 27.93
C LEU A 224 -1.37 11.48 28.80
N THR A 225 -0.76 10.38 28.33
CA THR A 225 -0.47 9.23 29.20
C THR A 225 0.82 9.50 29.95
N GLU A 226 0.72 9.84 31.23
CA GLU A 226 1.86 9.85 32.15
C GLU A 226 2.28 8.39 32.45
N GLY A 227 3.43 7.99 31.93
CA GLY A 227 4.12 6.75 32.29
C GLY A 227 5.11 6.97 33.43
N THR A 228 5.19 5.98 34.33
CA THR A 228 6.19 5.83 35.40
C THR A 228 7.65 5.94 34.89
N PRO A 229 8.64 6.24 35.76
CA PRO A 229 9.90 6.92 35.37
C PRO A 229 10.91 6.16 34.50
N GLU A 230 10.55 5.05 33.85
CA GLU A 230 11.46 4.23 33.03
C GLU A 230 11.03 3.98 31.58
N THR A 231 9.94 4.59 31.11
CA THR A 231 9.48 4.43 29.71
C THR A 231 9.53 5.74 28.94
N GLY A 232 10.00 5.67 27.69
CA GLY A 232 10.23 6.79 26.79
C GLY A 232 9.03 7.73 26.60
N PHE A 233 9.33 8.95 26.18
CA PHE A 233 8.31 9.95 25.82
C PHE A 233 8.24 10.02 24.29
N GLY A 234 7.13 9.57 23.71
CA GLY A 234 6.85 9.71 22.29
C GLY A 234 6.18 11.05 21.98
N PHE A 235 6.62 11.71 20.92
CA PHE A 235 5.94 12.88 20.35
C PHE A 235 5.48 12.55 18.94
N THR A 236 4.25 12.93 18.59
CA THR A 236 3.70 12.79 17.23
C THR A 236 3.57 14.18 16.63
N ALA A 237 4.22 14.41 15.49
CA ALA A 237 4.01 15.62 14.69
C ALA A 237 3.28 15.27 13.40
N THR A 238 2.22 16.02 13.10
CA THR A 238 1.47 15.92 11.85
C THR A 238 1.71 17.19 11.05
N ALA A 239 2.39 17.08 9.90
CA ALA A 239 2.52 18.20 8.97
C ALA A 239 1.30 18.22 8.01
N PRO A 240 0.57 19.34 7.89
CA PRO A 240 -0.47 19.46 6.87
C PRO A 240 0.16 19.62 5.48
N ALA A 241 -0.45 19.00 4.46
CA ALA A 241 -0.01 19.05 3.06
C ALA A 241 0.05 20.47 2.42
N GLU A 242 -0.27 21.55 3.13
CA GLU A 242 -0.34 22.91 2.58
C GLU A 242 0.90 23.79 2.88
N ALA A 243 2.00 23.23 3.38
CA ALA A 243 3.21 24.00 3.68
C ALA A 243 4.15 24.29 2.48
N LEU A 244 3.72 24.05 1.23
CA LEU A 244 4.48 24.35 0.00
C LEU A 244 3.73 25.34 -0.93
N ALA A 245 3.22 26.42 -0.34
CA ALA A 245 2.85 27.63 -1.09
C ALA A 245 3.71 28.80 -0.65
N LEU A 246 5.04 28.65 -0.77
CA LEU A 246 6.06 29.70 -0.84
C LEU A 246 7.42 29.01 -0.83
N PHE A 247 7.95 28.61 -1.99
CA PHE A 247 9.32 28.80 -2.47
C PHE A 247 9.42 28.25 -3.90
#